data_AF-A0A6A3W703-F1
#
_entry.id   AF-A0A6A3W703-F1
#
_cell.length_a   1.000
_cell.length_b   1.000
_cell.length_c   1.000
_cell.angle_alpha   90.00
_cell.angle_beta   90.00
_cell.angle_gamma   90.00
#
_symmetry.space_group_name_H-M   'P 1'
#
loop_
_entity.id
_entity.type
_entity.pdbx_description
1 polymer ?
#
loop_
_entity_poly.entity_id
_entity_poly.type
_entity_poly.pdbx_seq_one_letter_code
_entity_poly.pdbx_strand_id
1 'polypeptide(L)'
;MRQMRPARAVYTTARSVRATGRAIRATCASATRATSASTAPRSAVRWGRRGWLLRGRRTTRTTVECSNKGVCDYEEGACTCDEGFVGSACQRLEYPHACNGAGQCLSLKELSATYAVGSEPLYDNVWDAEMVYGCKCSKGYHDYDCSLRSCPRGDDPLTTGQKNEVQIVQCTATGRSFFFFFSGQGAQVPFDATLSQFQSILATIPNFPQVKVSFGGTANTVCSSATDNAILIEFIYDFGPQPPIKVMGSLKGVAYLTGGSVFAASAGGILAGRTSVQGTKEWEF
;
A
#
# COMPACT_ATOMS: atom_id res chain seq x y z
N MET A 1 3.06 -54.23 -32.45
CA MET A 1 1.79 -53.46 -32.34
C MET A 1 0.81 -54.21 -31.45
N ARG A 2 0.57 -53.73 -30.22
CA ARG A 2 -0.62 -54.01 -29.40
C ARG A 2 -0.49 -53.16 -28.12
N GLN A 3 -1.23 -52.05 -28.06
CA GLN A 3 -1.36 -51.23 -26.87
C GLN A 3 -2.32 -51.93 -25.89
N MET A 4 -1.86 -52.12 -24.66
CA MET A 4 -2.69 -52.50 -23.51
C MET A 4 -3.33 -51.24 -22.92
N ARG A 5 -4.66 -51.26 -22.76
CA ARG A 5 -5.44 -50.28 -21.98
C ARG A 5 -5.54 -50.74 -20.53
N PRO A 6 -5.44 -49.86 -19.51
CA PRO A 6 -5.90 -50.19 -18.17
C PRO A 6 -7.26 -49.56 -17.82
N ALA A 7 -8.05 -50.42 -17.18
CA ALA A 7 -9.15 -50.27 -16.22
C ALA A 7 -9.95 -48.94 -16.10
N ARG A 8 -11.26 -49.07 -16.30
CA ARG A 8 -12.31 -48.19 -15.74
C ARG A 8 -12.56 -48.56 -14.28
N ALA A 9 -12.51 -47.57 -13.38
CA ALA A 9 -13.13 -47.67 -12.07
C ALA A 9 -14.62 -47.31 -12.17
N VAL A 10 -15.45 -48.17 -11.60
CA VAL A 10 -16.89 -48.04 -11.46
C VAL A 10 -17.17 -47.15 -10.25
N TYR A 11 -17.96 -46.08 -10.42
CA TYR A 11 -18.78 -45.56 -9.33
C TYR A 11 -20.26 -45.67 -9.71
N THR A 12 -20.99 -46.27 -8.79
CA THR A 12 -22.35 -46.77 -8.80
C THR A 12 -23.42 -45.68 -8.88
N THR A 13 -24.37 -45.89 -9.78
CA THR A 13 -25.81 -45.60 -9.69
C THR A 13 -26.25 -44.32 -8.97
N ALA A 14 -26.49 -43.25 -9.74
CA ALA A 14 -27.47 -42.24 -9.38
C ALA A 14 -28.76 -42.47 -10.20
N ARG A 15 -29.83 -42.75 -9.45
CA ARG A 15 -31.22 -43.01 -9.81
C ARG A 15 -31.76 -42.00 -10.83
N SER A 16 -32.47 -42.47 -11.86
CA SER A 16 -33.16 -41.60 -12.82
C SER A 16 -34.24 -40.79 -12.10
N VAL A 17 -33.98 -39.50 -11.88
CA VAL A 17 -35.05 -38.53 -11.64
C VAL A 17 -35.38 -37.94 -13.00
N ARG A 18 -36.60 -38.19 -13.50
CA ARG A 18 -37.14 -37.50 -14.67
C ARG A 18 -37.07 -36.00 -14.38
N ALA A 19 -36.16 -35.30 -15.04
CA ALA A 19 -36.15 -33.86 -15.06
C ALA A 19 -37.39 -33.39 -15.82
N THR A 20 -38.42 -33.00 -15.09
CA THR A 20 -39.44 -32.09 -15.61
C THR A 20 -38.73 -30.80 -15.98
N GLY A 21 -38.58 -30.55 -17.27
CA GLY A 21 -37.81 -29.46 -17.83
C GLY A 21 -38.32 -28.10 -17.38
N ARG A 22 -37.54 -27.47 -16.50
CA ARG A 22 -37.42 -26.01 -16.44
C ARG A 22 -35.92 -25.75 -16.33
N ALA A 23 -35.30 -25.38 -17.44
CA ALA A 23 -33.92 -24.91 -17.42
C ALA A 23 -33.85 -23.78 -16.39
N ILE A 24 -33.12 -24.00 -15.30
CA ILE A 24 -32.75 -22.92 -14.39
C ILE A 24 -31.79 -22.09 -15.23
N ARG A 25 -32.26 -21.00 -15.84
CA ARG A 25 -31.39 -20.04 -16.53
C ARG A 25 -30.32 -19.63 -15.54
N ALA A 26 -29.07 -19.72 -15.95
CA ALA A 26 -27.96 -19.30 -15.11
C ALA A 26 -28.09 -17.79 -14.85
N THR A 27 -27.93 -17.38 -13.59
CA THR A 27 -28.01 -15.97 -13.20
C THR A 27 -26.65 -15.32 -13.44
N CYS A 28 -26.59 -14.29 -14.27
CA CYS A 28 -25.35 -13.58 -14.52
C CYS A 28 -24.86 -12.81 -13.29
N ALA A 29 -23.53 -12.70 -13.20
CA ALA A 29 -22.91 -11.91 -12.17
C ALA A 29 -23.35 -10.44 -12.26
N SER A 30 -23.63 -9.86 -11.11
CA SER A 30 -24.02 -8.47 -10.96
C SER A 30 -23.10 -7.82 -9.94
N ALA A 31 -22.56 -6.64 -10.25
CA ALA A 31 -21.89 -5.82 -9.24
C ALA A 31 -22.83 -4.69 -8.77
N THR A 32 -22.75 -4.36 -7.49
CA THR A 32 -23.46 -3.22 -6.93
C THR A 32 -22.86 -1.92 -7.45
N ARG A 33 -23.64 -1.16 -8.22
CA ARG A 33 -23.27 0.20 -8.62
C ARG A 33 -23.78 1.17 -7.54
N ALA A 34 -22.90 1.99 -6.99
CA ALA A 34 -23.31 3.13 -6.17
C ALA A 34 -23.83 4.22 -7.12
N THR A 35 -25.06 4.09 -7.63
CA THR A 35 -25.69 5.22 -8.31
C THR A 35 -26.01 6.27 -7.26
N SER A 36 -25.24 7.36 -7.24
CA SER A 36 -25.71 8.59 -6.61
C SER A 36 -26.92 9.06 -7.42
N ALA A 37 -28.12 8.61 -7.06
CA ALA A 37 -29.34 9.17 -7.60
C ALA A 37 -29.36 10.65 -7.20
N SER A 38 -29.01 11.52 -8.15
CA SER A 38 -29.24 12.95 -8.10
C SER A 38 -30.70 13.21 -8.47
N THR A 39 -31.62 12.65 -7.69
CA THR A 39 -33.00 13.10 -7.72
C THR A 39 -33.15 14.04 -6.55
N ALA A 40 -33.02 15.35 -6.83
CA ALA A 40 -33.47 16.36 -5.90
C ALA A 40 -34.92 16.01 -5.50
N PRO A 41 -35.26 15.92 -4.21
CA PRO A 41 -36.65 15.72 -3.84
C PRO A 41 -37.41 16.98 -4.25
N ARG A 42 -38.19 16.87 -5.32
CA ARG A 42 -39.32 17.77 -5.54
C ARG A 42 -40.24 17.58 -4.34
N SER A 43 -40.53 18.68 -3.65
CA SER A 43 -41.50 18.82 -2.55
C SER A 43 -40.96 18.53 -1.15
N ALA A 44 -40.58 19.61 -0.44
CA ALA A 44 -40.48 19.63 1.00
C ALA A 44 -41.90 19.61 1.60
N VAL A 45 -42.30 18.50 2.22
CA VAL A 45 -43.54 18.44 3.00
C VAL A 45 -43.21 18.81 4.45
N ARG A 46 -43.65 20.00 4.88
CA ARG A 46 -43.45 20.54 6.22
C ARG A 46 -44.45 19.87 7.18
N TRP A 47 -43.98 18.98 8.04
CA TRP A 47 -44.71 18.56 9.24
C TRP A 47 -43.99 19.06 10.49
N GLY A 48 -44.78 19.31 11.53
CA GLY A 48 -44.51 20.23 12.63
C GLY A 48 -43.22 20.00 13.44
N ARG A 49 -42.83 21.10 14.08
CA ARG A 49 -41.79 21.33 15.10
C ARG A 49 -41.18 20.06 15.74
N ARG A 50 -40.12 19.53 15.12
CA ARG A 50 -38.96 18.88 15.77
C ARG A 50 -37.93 18.56 14.68
N GLY A 51 -36.72 19.12 14.84
CA GLY A 51 -35.43 18.82 14.18
C GLY A 51 -35.43 18.26 12.74
N TRP A 52 -34.61 18.88 11.88
CA TRP A 52 -34.17 18.24 10.63
C TRP A 52 -33.40 16.96 10.96
N LEU A 53 -34.06 15.80 10.92
CA LEU A 53 -33.36 14.54 10.76
C LEU A 53 -32.85 14.53 9.31
N LEU A 54 -31.54 14.70 9.12
CA LEU A 54 -30.89 14.30 7.89
C LEU A 54 -31.20 12.81 7.71
N ARG A 55 -32.21 12.49 6.91
CA ARG A 55 -32.42 11.11 6.45
C ARG A 55 -31.12 10.75 5.75
N GLY A 56 -30.34 9.86 6.37
CA GLY A 56 -29.16 9.29 5.75
C GLY A 56 -29.54 8.89 4.34
N ARG A 57 -28.84 9.46 3.36
CA ARG A 57 -29.05 9.16 1.94
C ARG A 57 -28.85 7.66 1.79
N ARG A 58 -29.94 6.89 1.69
CA ARG A 58 -29.87 5.49 1.30
C ARG A 58 -29.28 5.51 -0.10
N THR A 59 -27.99 5.18 -0.23
CA THR A 59 -27.44 4.72 -1.50
C THR A 59 -28.22 3.46 -1.84
N THR A 60 -29.23 3.57 -2.70
CA THR A 60 -29.84 2.41 -3.34
C THR A 60 -28.76 1.77 -4.18
N ARG A 61 -28.09 0.76 -3.61
CA ARG A 61 -27.20 -0.13 -4.33
C ARG A 61 -28.08 -0.94 -5.28
N THR A 62 -28.25 -0.43 -6.49
CA THR A 62 -28.90 -1.16 -7.57
C THR A 62 -27.86 -2.09 -8.16
N THR A 63 -28.07 -3.38 -7.96
CA THR A 63 -27.34 -4.43 -8.67
C THR A 63 -27.79 -4.39 -10.12
N VAL A 64 -26.84 -4.25 -11.04
CA VAL A 64 -27.10 -4.29 -12.48
C VAL A 64 -26.30 -5.44 -13.07
N GLU A 65 -26.96 -6.25 -13.88
CA GLU A 65 -26.34 -7.38 -14.58
C GLU A 65 -25.16 -6.89 -15.43
N CYS A 66 -24.03 -7.58 -15.34
CA CYS A 66 -22.79 -7.25 -16.03
C CYS A 66 -22.37 -5.77 -15.92
N SER A 67 -22.71 -5.12 -14.80
CA SER A 67 -22.42 -3.70 -14.52
C SER A 67 -22.88 -2.71 -15.60
N ASN A 68 -23.80 -3.12 -16.48
CA ASN A 68 -24.18 -2.38 -17.69
C ASN A 68 -22.97 -2.04 -18.58
N LYS A 69 -21.99 -2.95 -18.61
CA LYS A 69 -20.71 -2.88 -19.35
C LYS A 69 -20.39 -4.21 -20.02
N GLY A 70 -21.43 -4.95 -20.39
CA GLY A 70 -21.32 -6.23 -21.04
C GLY A 70 -22.68 -6.85 -21.27
N VAL A 71 -22.68 -7.94 -22.03
CA VAL A 71 -23.87 -8.73 -22.36
C VAL A 71 -23.83 -10.04 -21.57
N CYS A 72 -24.96 -10.36 -20.92
CA CYS A 72 -25.13 -11.59 -20.17
C CYS A 72 -25.45 -12.76 -21.10
N ASP A 73 -24.68 -13.84 -21.00
CA ASP A 73 -25.07 -15.14 -21.53
C ASP A 73 -25.88 -15.88 -20.45
N TYR A 74 -27.18 -16.05 -20.70
CA TYR A 74 -28.10 -16.71 -19.75
C TYR A 74 -28.04 -18.24 -19.79
N GLU A 75 -27.29 -18.83 -20.72
CA GLU A 75 -27.04 -20.27 -20.76
C GLU A 75 -25.86 -20.64 -19.84
N GLU A 76 -24.78 -19.86 -19.89
CA GLU A 76 -23.58 -20.08 -19.07
C GLU A 76 -23.60 -19.31 -17.73
N GLY A 77 -24.35 -18.21 -17.65
CA GLY A 77 -24.35 -17.29 -16.50
C GLY A 77 -23.11 -16.40 -16.45
N ALA A 78 -22.40 -16.27 -17.56
CA ALA A 78 -21.18 -15.47 -17.71
C ALA A 78 -21.47 -14.14 -18.42
N CYS A 79 -20.73 -13.10 -18.06
CA CYS A 79 -20.79 -11.80 -18.73
C CYS A 79 -19.70 -11.70 -19.79
N THR A 80 -20.07 -11.33 -21.01
CA THR A 80 -19.12 -10.90 -22.06
C THR A 80 -18.96 -9.39 -21.97
N CYS A 81 -17.78 -8.92 -21.59
CA CYS A 81 -17.54 -7.51 -21.28
C CYS A 81 -17.27 -6.66 -22.53
N ASP A 82 -17.68 -5.39 -22.45
CA ASP A 82 -17.32 -4.37 -23.43
C ASP A 82 -15.80 -4.07 -23.36
N GLU A 83 -15.25 -3.50 -24.43
CA GLU A 83 -13.82 -3.16 -24.52
C GLU A 83 -13.35 -2.31 -23.33
N GLY A 84 -12.22 -2.71 -22.72
CA GLY A 84 -11.65 -2.05 -21.56
C GLY A 84 -12.35 -2.36 -20.22
N PHE A 85 -13.27 -3.33 -20.18
CA PHE A 85 -13.90 -3.80 -18.93
C PHE A 85 -13.63 -5.29 -18.70
N VAL A 86 -13.34 -5.64 -17.45
CA VAL A 86 -13.01 -7.02 -17.04
C VAL A 86 -13.64 -7.38 -15.70
N GLY A 87 -13.56 -8.67 -15.36
CA GLY A 87 -14.15 -9.24 -14.15
C GLY A 87 -15.44 -9.99 -14.42
N SER A 88 -15.90 -10.77 -13.45
CA SER A 88 -17.08 -11.65 -13.61
C SER A 88 -18.35 -10.90 -13.99
N ALA A 89 -18.47 -9.63 -13.60
CA ALA A 89 -19.59 -8.76 -13.90
C ALA A 89 -19.16 -7.51 -14.70
N CYS A 90 -18.00 -7.51 -15.37
CA CYS A 90 -17.49 -6.36 -16.13
C CYS A 90 -17.37 -5.07 -15.30
N GLN A 91 -17.14 -5.25 -14.01
CA GLN A 91 -17.19 -4.17 -13.02
C GLN A 91 -15.89 -3.38 -12.91
N ARG A 92 -14.78 -3.94 -13.38
CA ARG A 92 -13.45 -3.32 -13.30
C ARG A 92 -13.01 -2.83 -14.67
N LEU A 93 -12.26 -1.74 -14.69
CA LEU A 93 -11.51 -1.38 -15.88
C LEU A 93 -10.38 -2.37 -16.11
N GLU A 94 -10.14 -2.69 -17.37
CA GLU A 94 -8.94 -3.39 -17.78
C GLU A 94 -7.73 -2.53 -17.43
N TYR A 95 -6.71 -3.17 -16.87
CA TYR A 95 -5.48 -2.50 -16.51
C TYR A 95 -4.52 -2.53 -17.72
N PRO A 96 -3.75 -1.45 -17.95
CA PRO A 96 -2.87 -1.34 -19.12
C PRO A 96 -1.91 -2.52 -19.28
N HIS A 97 -1.98 -3.23 -20.42
CA HIS A 97 -1.04 -4.27 -20.87
C HIS A 97 -0.52 -5.25 -19.81
N ALA A 98 -1.35 -5.57 -18.82
CA ALA A 98 -0.93 -6.32 -17.65
C ALA A 98 0.36 -5.85 -16.95
N CYS A 99 0.56 -4.52 -16.91
CA CYS A 99 1.78 -3.87 -16.44
C CYS A 99 3.05 -4.44 -17.10
N ASN A 100 2.93 -4.92 -18.35
CA ASN A 100 3.96 -5.60 -19.14
C ASN A 100 4.70 -6.72 -18.39
N GLY A 101 4.09 -7.33 -17.38
CA GLY A 101 4.74 -8.29 -16.47
C GLY A 101 5.86 -7.69 -15.60
N ALA A 102 6.11 -6.38 -15.70
CA ALA A 102 7.11 -5.63 -14.94
C ALA A 102 6.50 -4.85 -13.77
N GLY A 103 5.25 -5.13 -13.40
CA GLY A 103 4.56 -4.46 -12.29
C GLY A 103 3.43 -5.28 -11.69
N GLN A 104 2.89 -4.76 -10.60
CA GLN A 104 1.72 -5.30 -9.91
C GLN A 104 0.48 -4.46 -10.25
N CYS A 105 -0.60 -5.13 -10.62
CA CYS A 105 -1.88 -4.49 -10.93
C CYS A 105 -2.65 -4.31 -9.63
N LEU A 106 -2.77 -3.06 -9.18
CA LEU A 106 -3.44 -2.72 -7.92
C LEU A 106 -4.66 -1.85 -8.20
N SER A 107 -5.72 -2.03 -7.41
CA SER A 107 -6.84 -1.10 -7.42
C SER A 107 -6.39 0.27 -6.90
N LEU A 108 -7.10 1.34 -7.25
CA LEU A 108 -6.77 2.69 -6.79
C LEU A 108 -6.76 2.78 -5.26
N LYS A 109 -7.62 2.00 -4.59
CA LYS A 109 -7.62 1.79 -3.15
C LYS A 109 -6.30 1.24 -2.64
N GLU A 110 -5.85 0.10 -3.17
CA GLU A 110 -4.60 -0.55 -2.76
C GLU A 110 -3.39 0.32 -3.09
N LEU A 111 -3.38 0.93 -4.28
CA LEU A 111 -2.31 1.82 -4.71
C LEU A 111 -2.19 3.03 -3.76
N SER A 112 -3.33 3.64 -3.38
CA SER A 112 -3.32 4.75 -2.40
C SER A 112 -2.75 4.33 -1.05
N ALA A 113 -3.06 3.10 -0.60
CA ALA A 113 -2.53 2.57 0.66
C ALA A 113 -1.02 2.30 0.57
N THR A 114 -0.48 1.95 -0.60
CA THR A 114 0.96 1.74 -0.76
C THR A 114 1.79 3.03 -0.65
N TYR A 115 1.22 4.19 -0.96
CA TYR A 115 1.90 5.48 -0.91
C TYR A 115 1.53 6.35 0.29
N ALA A 116 0.57 5.94 1.12
CA ALA A 116 0.19 6.67 2.32
C ALA A 116 1.24 6.48 3.44
N VAL A 117 1.89 7.56 3.87
CA VAL A 117 2.87 7.62 4.95
C VAL A 117 2.34 8.44 6.14
N GLY A 118 1.30 7.91 6.79
CA GLY A 118 0.80 8.40 8.08
C GLY A 118 -0.60 8.99 8.02
N SER A 119 -0.72 10.25 7.59
CA SER A 119 -1.98 11.02 7.64
C SER A 119 -2.51 11.44 6.27
N GLU A 120 -1.98 10.88 5.18
CA GLU A 120 -2.54 11.11 3.85
C GLU A 120 -3.97 10.56 3.74
N PRO A 121 -4.86 11.24 2.99
CA PRO A 121 -6.20 10.74 2.74
C PRO A 121 -6.12 9.45 1.90
N LEU A 122 -6.62 8.35 2.45
CA LEU A 122 -6.73 7.08 1.73
C LEU A 122 -7.87 7.14 0.72
N TYR A 123 -7.66 6.52 -0.44
CA TYR A 123 -8.70 6.36 -1.47
C TYR A 123 -9.55 5.11 -1.19
N ASP A 124 -10.17 5.03 -0.01
CA ASP A 124 -10.75 3.78 0.50
C ASP A 124 -12.28 3.68 0.34
N ASN A 125 -12.97 4.81 0.33
CA ASN A 125 -14.43 4.92 0.41
C ASN A 125 -15.06 5.61 -0.80
N VAL A 126 -14.27 5.89 -1.84
CA VAL A 126 -14.73 6.49 -3.09
C VAL A 126 -15.36 5.42 -3.98
N TRP A 127 -16.35 5.80 -4.78
CA TRP A 127 -17.21 4.88 -5.53
C TRP A 127 -16.48 4.02 -6.59
N ASP A 128 -15.31 4.46 -7.04
CA ASP A 128 -14.44 3.88 -8.06
C ASP A 128 -13.14 3.28 -7.49
N ALA A 129 -12.97 3.32 -6.17
CA ALA A 129 -11.77 2.89 -5.47
C ALA A 129 -11.34 1.44 -5.80
N GLU A 130 -12.32 0.56 -6.04
CA GLU A 130 -12.11 -0.86 -6.39
C GLU A 130 -12.43 -1.16 -7.87
N MET A 131 -12.74 -0.12 -8.67
CA MET A 131 -13.14 -0.25 -10.08
C MET A 131 -12.04 0.19 -11.03
N VAL A 132 -11.23 1.17 -10.62
CA VAL A 132 -10.09 1.69 -11.38
C VAL A 132 -8.81 0.98 -10.91
N TYR A 133 -8.02 0.49 -11.86
CA TYR A 133 -6.76 -0.19 -11.60
C TYR A 133 -5.60 0.60 -12.20
N GLY A 134 -4.46 0.56 -11.51
CA GLY A 134 -3.21 1.12 -11.97
C GLY A 134 -2.06 0.12 -11.82
N CYS A 135 -0.96 0.42 -12.47
CA CYS A 135 0.26 -0.37 -12.38
C CYS A 135 1.21 0.20 -11.33
N LYS A 136 1.54 -0.61 -10.33
CA LYS A 136 2.70 -0.36 -9.47
C LYS A 136 3.91 -1.03 -10.12
N CYS A 137 4.76 -0.25 -10.76
CA CYS A 137 5.93 -0.78 -11.44
C CYS A 137 6.95 -1.36 -10.46
N SER A 138 7.64 -2.40 -10.92
CA SER A 138 8.82 -2.93 -10.23
C SER A 138 9.98 -1.95 -10.38
N LYS A 139 10.97 -2.09 -9.50
CA LYS A 139 12.20 -1.29 -9.56
C LYS A 139 12.84 -1.36 -10.94
N GLY A 140 13.25 -0.21 -11.46
CA GLY A 140 13.85 -0.01 -12.78
C GLY A 140 12.84 0.20 -13.91
N TYR A 141 11.53 0.15 -13.65
CA TYR A 141 10.48 0.35 -14.66
C TYR A 141 9.60 1.55 -14.32
N HIS A 142 9.15 2.25 -15.35
CA HIS A 142 8.26 3.39 -15.25
C HIS A 142 7.25 3.39 -16.39
N ASP A 143 6.44 4.46 -16.45
CA ASP A 143 5.30 4.64 -17.34
C ASP A 143 3.99 4.03 -16.80
N TYR A 144 2.86 4.38 -17.42
CA TYR A 144 1.53 3.99 -16.96
C TYR A 144 1.27 2.48 -16.99
N ASP A 145 2.01 1.75 -17.83
CA ASP A 145 1.95 0.31 -18.03
C ASP A 145 3.27 -0.42 -17.69
N CYS A 146 4.24 0.28 -17.10
CA CYS A 146 5.56 -0.24 -16.77
C CYS A 146 6.36 -0.78 -17.98
N SER A 147 6.09 -0.31 -19.21
CA SER A 147 6.80 -0.75 -20.42
C SER A 147 8.22 -0.20 -20.53
N LEU A 148 8.47 0.97 -19.96
CA LEU A 148 9.75 1.67 -20.11
C LEU A 148 10.68 1.40 -18.94
N ARG A 149 11.98 1.28 -19.24
CA ARG A 149 13.03 1.14 -18.23
C ARG A 149 13.59 2.51 -17.85
N SER A 150 13.68 2.76 -16.55
CA SER A 150 14.39 3.91 -16.00
C SER A 150 15.89 3.69 -16.15
N CYS A 151 16.61 4.67 -16.71
CA CYS A 151 18.06 4.69 -16.59
C CYS A 151 18.44 4.89 -15.12
N PRO A 152 19.52 4.25 -14.65
CA PRO A 152 20.07 4.55 -13.34
C PRO A 152 20.44 6.04 -13.22
N ARG A 153 20.34 6.58 -12.02
CA ARG A 153 20.64 7.99 -11.71
C ARG A 153 21.73 8.07 -10.66
N GLY A 154 22.52 9.13 -10.68
CA GLY A 154 23.59 9.36 -9.72
C GLY A 154 24.97 9.25 -10.36
N ASP A 155 26.00 9.17 -9.52
CA ASP A 155 27.39 9.02 -9.93
C ASP A 155 27.68 7.60 -10.40
N ASP A 156 28.31 7.48 -11.57
CA ASP A 156 28.79 6.22 -12.15
C ASP A 156 29.63 5.43 -11.13
N PRO A 157 29.36 4.13 -10.89
CA PRO A 157 30.08 3.26 -9.95
C PRO A 157 31.61 3.27 -10.05
N LEU A 158 32.17 3.65 -11.20
CA LEU A 158 33.61 3.76 -11.43
C LEU A 158 34.24 5.04 -10.86
N THR A 159 33.43 6.02 -10.45
CA THR A 159 33.90 7.27 -9.86
C THR A 159 34.28 7.11 -8.39
N THR A 160 35.38 7.74 -7.99
CA THR A 160 35.85 7.70 -6.59
C THR A 160 35.24 8.83 -5.76
N GLY A 161 35.03 8.61 -4.46
CA GLY A 161 34.54 9.64 -3.54
C GLY A 161 33.02 9.72 -3.39
N GLN A 162 32.30 8.74 -3.93
CA GLN A 162 30.86 8.61 -3.78
C GLN A 162 30.45 8.47 -2.32
N LYS A 163 29.32 9.07 -1.96
CA LYS A 163 28.79 9.03 -0.59
C LYS A 163 27.50 8.23 -0.53
N ASN A 164 27.37 7.44 0.53
CA ASN A 164 26.11 6.79 0.88
C ASN A 164 25.12 7.83 1.44
N GLU A 165 23.82 7.57 1.30
CA GLU A 165 22.80 8.34 2.00
C GLU A 165 22.96 8.11 3.50
N VAL A 166 22.98 9.20 4.27
CA VAL A 166 23.03 9.17 5.74
C VAL A 166 21.91 10.01 6.28
N GLN A 167 20.96 9.36 6.93
CA GLN A 167 19.90 10.03 7.68
C GLN A 167 20.23 10.03 9.17
N ILE A 168 19.81 11.08 9.87
CA ILE A 168 20.17 11.28 11.27
C ILE A 168 18.90 11.26 12.11
N VAL A 169 18.93 10.52 13.21
CA VAL A 169 17.91 10.55 14.24
C VAL A 169 18.50 11.08 15.53
N GLN A 170 17.84 12.03 16.17
CA GLN A 170 18.21 12.57 17.47
C GLN A 170 17.13 12.19 18.48
N CYS A 171 17.54 11.57 19.59
CA CYS A 171 16.62 11.24 20.67
C CYS A 171 17.13 11.76 22.02
N THR A 172 16.28 12.51 22.70
CA THR A 172 16.42 12.86 24.12
C THR A 172 15.23 12.32 24.90
N ALA A 173 15.49 11.51 25.93
CA ALA A 173 14.44 10.91 26.73
C ALA A 173 14.94 10.42 28.09
N THR A 174 14.04 10.35 29.07
CA THR A 174 14.29 9.76 30.39
C THR A 174 13.61 8.41 30.58
N GLY A 175 12.77 7.97 29.64
CA GLY A 175 12.15 6.65 29.71
C GLY A 175 11.20 6.31 28.57
N ARG A 176 10.72 5.06 28.61
CA ARG A 176 9.74 4.43 27.70
C ARG A 176 10.29 4.17 26.29
N SER A 177 9.59 4.59 25.24
CA SER A 177 9.90 4.17 23.86
C SER A 177 9.31 5.15 22.86
N PHE A 178 9.81 5.13 21.63
CA PHE A 178 9.27 5.92 20.53
C PHE A 178 8.97 5.03 19.33
N PHE A 179 8.20 5.55 18.39
CA PHE A 179 7.96 4.86 17.12
C PHE A 179 8.92 5.36 16.06
N PHE A 180 9.52 4.41 15.36
CA PHE A 180 10.33 4.63 14.18
C PHE A 180 9.57 4.15 12.96
N PHE A 181 9.42 4.99 11.95
CA PHE A 181 8.73 4.69 10.71
C PHE A 181 9.63 4.93 9.50
N PHE A 182 9.60 3.98 8.57
CA PHE A 182 10.22 4.05 7.26
C PHE A 182 9.25 3.49 6.22
N SER A 183 9.00 4.27 5.15
CA SER A 183 8.10 3.88 4.06
C SER A 183 6.71 3.36 4.52
N GLY A 184 6.13 3.97 5.56
CA GLY A 184 4.80 3.63 6.07
C GLY A 184 4.77 2.46 7.06
N GLN A 185 5.88 1.76 7.25
CA GLN A 185 6.01 0.68 8.22
C GLN A 185 6.91 1.10 9.37
N GLY A 186 6.72 0.53 10.55
CA GLY A 186 7.48 0.98 11.70
C GLY A 186 7.51 0.00 12.85
N ALA A 187 8.42 0.27 13.77
CA ALA A 187 8.62 -0.50 14.98
C ALA A 187 8.74 0.42 16.19
N GLN A 188 8.46 -0.13 17.36
CA GLN A 188 8.64 0.56 18.62
C GLN A 188 10.07 0.34 19.11
N VAL A 189 10.76 1.43 19.42
CA VAL A 189 12.16 1.43 19.85
C VAL A 189 12.23 1.85 21.33
N PRO A 190 12.76 1.00 22.22
CA PRO A 190 13.03 1.36 23.61
C PRO A 190 14.06 2.49 23.72
N PHE A 191 13.86 3.39 24.68
CA PHE A 191 14.77 4.54 24.89
C PHE A 191 16.20 4.12 25.26
N ASP A 192 16.34 3.00 25.96
CA ASP A 192 17.58 2.42 26.47
C ASP A 192 18.18 1.34 25.55
N ALA A 193 17.62 1.18 24.33
CA ALA A 193 18.12 0.21 23.38
C ALA A 193 19.60 0.46 23.06
N THR A 194 20.40 -0.60 23.09
CA THR A 194 21.81 -0.58 22.66
C THR A 194 21.91 -0.59 21.14
N LEU A 195 23.11 -0.32 20.60
CA LEU A 195 23.34 -0.28 19.15
C LEU A 195 22.93 -1.58 18.44
N SER A 196 23.27 -2.75 19.00
CA SER A 196 22.94 -4.06 18.41
C SER A 196 21.43 -4.36 18.48
N GLN A 197 20.79 -4.00 19.59
CA GLN A 197 19.34 -4.12 19.74
C GLN A 197 18.62 -3.21 18.75
N PHE A 198 19.07 -1.97 18.59
CA PHE A 198 18.50 -1.03 17.63
C PHE A 198 18.65 -1.52 16.19
N GLN A 199 19.82 -2.02 15.80
CA GLN A 199 20.02 -2.66 14.49
C GLN A 199 19.07 -3.84 14.27
N SER A 200 18.86 -4.67 15.30
CA SER A 200 17.94 -5.79 15.23
C SER A 200 16.49 -5.34 15.07
N ILE A 201 16.07 -4.29 15.77
CA ILE A 201 14.73 -3.71 15.65
C ILE A 201 14.51 -3.15 14.24
N LEU A 202 15.49 -2.43 13.67
CA LEU A 202 15.40 -1.93 12.30
C LEU A 202 15.26 -3.07 11.28
N ALA A 203 15.95 -4.19 11.49
CA ALA A 203 15.84 -5.37 10.64
C ALA A 203 14.47 -6.06 10.70
N THR A 204 13.65 -5.79 11.73
CA THR A 204 12.26 -6.31 11.79
C THR A 204 11.26 -5.49 10.96
N ILE A 205 11.64 -4.29 10.53
CA ILE A 205 10.75 -3.44 9.72
C ILE A 205 10.73 -4.03 8.30
N PRO A 206 9.55 -4.39 7.76
CA PRO A 206 9.51 -4.98 6.43
C PRO A 206 9.95 -3.97 5.34
N ASN A 207 10.63 -4.48 4.32
CA ASN A 207 11.23 -3.69 3.23
C ASN A 207 12.20 -2.58 3.69
N PHE A 208 12.74 -2.66 4.91
CA PHE A 208 13.77 -1.74 5.35
C PHE A 208 15.11 -2.12 4.70
N PRO A 209 15.82 -1.17 4.05
CA PRO A 209 17.11 -1.45 3.44
C PRO A 209 18.16 -1.89 4.46
N GLN A 210 19.23 -2.51 3.98
CA GLN A 210 20.37 -2.78 4.85
C GLN A 210 21.06 -1.46 5.20
N VAL A 211 21.24 -1.23 6.50
CA VAL A 211 21.86 -0.02 7.03
C VAL A 211 22.99 -0.35 7.98
N LYS A 212 23.93 0.58 8.09
CA LYS A 212 24.93 0.63 9.14
C LYS A 212 24.55 1.74 10.11
N VAL A 213 24.32 1.37 11.36
CA VAL A 213 24.01 2.35 12.42
C VAL A 213 25.25 2.66 13.23
N SER A 214 25.47 3.94 13.53
CA SER A 214 26.48 4.40 14.47
C SER A 214 25.93 5.51 15.38
N PHE A 215 26.38 5.54 16.63
CA PHE A 215 26.07 6.64 17.55
C PHE A 215 27.17 7.69 17.48
N GLY A 216 26.76 8.95 17.36
CA GLY A 216 27.64 10.10 17.30
C GLY A 216 28.00 10.54 18.71
N GLY A 217 29.17 10.10 19.19
CA GLY A 217 29.71 10.49 20.50
C GLY A 217 29.98 9.30 21.41
N THR A 218 29.76 9.49 22.71
CA THR A 218 30.00 8.49 23.78
C THR A 218 28.71 7.82 24.27
N ALA A 219 27.57 8.05 23.60
CA ALA A 219 26.31 7.44 23.96
C ALA A 219 26.33 5.93 23.68
N ASN A 220 25.84 5.13 24.62
CA ASN A 220 25.71 3.68 24.51
C ASN A 220 24.27 3.21 24.26
N THR A 221 23.31 4.13 24.42
CA THR A 221 21.87 3.90 24.27
C THR A 221 21.29 4.82 23.20
N VAL A 222 20.20 4.42 22.57
CA VAL A 222 19.51 5.19 21.52
C VAL A 222 19.13 6.60 22.00
N CYS A 223 18.53 6.73 23.17
CA CYS A 223 18.23 8.03 23.78
C CYS A 223 19.15 8.30 24.96
N SER A 224 19.46 9.58 25.18
CA SER A 224 20.16 10.07 26.37
C SER A 224 19.33 11.14 27.08
N SER A 225 19.50 11.25 28.39
CA SER A 225 18.76 12.20 29.23
C SER A 225 19.40 13.59 29.32
N ALA A 226 20.67 13.73 28.95
CA ALA A 226 21.46 14.94 29.18
C ALA A 226 22.06 15.58 27.91
N THR A 227 22.31 14.79 26.86
CA THR A 227 22.90 15.25 25.61
C THR A 227 22.09 14.76 24.42
N ASP A 228 22.17 15.48 23.31
CA ASP A 228 21.58 15.06 22.05
C ASP A 228 22.41 13.91 21.46
N ASN A 229 21.89 12.68 21.54
CA ASN A 229 22.55 11.55 20.86
C ASN A 229 22.22 11.61 19.36
N ALA A 230 23.26 11.80 18.53
CA ALA A 230 23.14 11.79 17.08
C ALA A 230 23.26 10.35 16.56
N ILE A 231 22.16 9.72 16.18
CA ILE A 231 22.19 8.37 15.58
C ILE A 231 22.33 8.54 14.07
N LEU A 232 23.45 8.10 13.50
CA LEU A 232 23.69 8.10 12.07
C LEU A 232 23.27 6.75 11.49
N ILE A 233 22.36 6.79 10.53
CA ILE A 233 21.86 5.63 9.80
C ILE A 233 22.36 5.78 8.36
N GLU A 234 23.39 5.01 8.03
CA GLU A 234 24.00 4.97 6.70
C GLU A 234 23.39 3.83 5.89
N PHE A 235 22.84 4.13 4.72
CA PHE A 235 22.27 3.15 3.82
C PHE A 235 23.38 2.49 3.00
N ILE A 236 23.64 1.21 3.24
CA ILE A 236 24.73 0.45 2.61
C ILE A 236 24.26 -0.37 1.40
N TYR A 237 22.95 -0.48 1.23
CA TYR A 237 22.30 -1.17 0.12
C TYR A 237 21.09 -0.36 -0.34
N ASP A 238 20.67 -0.57 -1.60
CA ASP A 238 19.68 0.26 -2.28
C ASP A 238 20.03 1.75 -2.18
N PHE A 239 21.00 2.18 -2.98
CA PHE A 239 21.47 3.57 -2.96
C PHE A 239 20.41 4.56 -3.48
N GLY A 240 20.74 5.85 -3.42
CA GLY A 240 19.89 6.93 -3.87
C GLY A 240 19.14 7.65 -2.75
N PRO A 241 18.29 8.64 -3.11
CA PRO A 241 17.46 9.36 -2.17
C PRO A 241 16.47 8.41 -1.50
N GLN A 242 16.71 8.11 -0.23
CA GLN A 242 15.83 7.26 0.55
C GLN A 242 14.63 8.05 1.08
N PRO A 243 13.45 7.42 1.23
CA PRO A 243 12.32 8.03 1.93
C PRO A 243 12.76 8.59 3.29
N PRO A 244 12.27 9.78 3.68
CA PRO A 244 12.65 10.37 4.95
C PRO A 244 12.15 9.51 6.12
N ILE A 245 13.05 9.15 7.02
CA ILE A 245 12.70 8.50 8.29
C ILE A 245 11.79 9.43 9.09
N LYS A 246 10.69 8.88 9.59
CA LYS A 246 9.77 9.58 10.49
C LYS A 246 9.85 8.96 11.88
N VAL A 247 9.97 9.80 12.90
CA VAL A 247 10.03 9.37 14.29
C VAL A 247 8.96 10.09 15.10
N MET A 248 8.33 9.37 16.02
CA MET A 248 7.23 9.91 16.81
C MET A 248 7.37 9.53 18.29
N GLY A 249 7.52 10.55 19.14
CA GLY A 249 7.47 10.41 20.60
C GLY A 249 6.06 10.41 21.17
N SER A 250 5.06 10.83 20.37
CA SER A 250 3.65 10.84 20.72
C SER A 250 2.83 10.41 19.50
N LEU A 251 1.81 9.57 19.71
CA LEU A 251 0.95 9.08 18.65
C LEU A 251 -0.51 9.29 19.05
N LYS A 252 -1.30 9.95 18.18
CA LYS A 252 -2.71 10.29 18.43
C LYS A 252 -2.95 11.01 19.78
N GLY A 253 -2.02 11.87 20.19
CA GLY A 253 -2.09 12.63 21.44
C GLY A 253 -1.62 11.88 22.69
N VAL A 254 -1.22 10.60 22.56
CA VAL A 254 -0.66 9.82 23.67
C VAL A 254 0.87 9.90 23.60
N ALA A 255 1.51 10.43 24.65
CA ALA A 255 2.95 10.46 24.78
C ALA A 255 3.50 9.06 25.09
N TYR A 256 4.37 8.55 24.21
CA TYR A 256 5.07 7.29 24.39
C TYR A 256 6.48 7.50 24.95
N LEU A 257 7.12 8.62 24.60
CA LEU A 257 8.35 9.08 25.23
C LEU A 257 8.07 9.87 26.51
N THR A 258 9.00 9.79 27.47
CA THR A 258 8.97 10.59 28.70
C THR A 258 10.22 11.47 28.78
N GLY A 259 10.04 12.72 29.19
CA GLY A 259 11.15 13.63 29.52
C GLY A 259 12.00 14.11 28.34
N GLY A 260 11.47 14.11 27.12
CA GLY A 260 12.17 14.67 25.95
C GLY A 260 11.44 14.46 24.63
N SER A 261 12.20 14.44 23.53
CA SER A 261 11.68 14.43 22.16
C SER A 261 12.58 13.65 21.20
N VAL A 262 12.02 13.25 20.07
CA VAL A 262 12.75 12.54 19.02
C VAL A 262 12.52 13.24 17.69
N PHE A 263 13.59 13.44 16.93
CA PHE A 263 13.58 14.12 15.64
C PHE A 263 14.41 13.32 14.63
N ALA A 264 14.06 13.44 13.35
CA ALA A 264 14.82 12.86 12.25
C ALA A 264 15.09 13.93 11.20
N ALA A 265 16.25 13.86 10.55
CA ALA A 265 16.67 14.73 9.48
C ALA A 265 17.25 13.93 8.32
N SER A 266 16.95 14.39 7.11
CA SER A 266 17.40 13.83 5.83
C SER A 266 17.77 14.98 4.88
N ALA A 267 18.39 14.65 3.74
CA ALA A 267 18.66 15.58 2.64
C ALA A 267 19.40 16.88 3.04
N GLY A 268 20.43 16.79 3.89
CA GLY A 268 21.24 17.94 4.31
C GLY A 268 20.77 18.63 5.59
N GLY A 269 19.67 18.17 6.20
CA GLY A 269 19.26 18.61 7.53
C GLY A 269 20.32 18.33 8.59
N ILE A 270 20.44 19.24 9.57
CA ILE A 270 21.43 19.18 10.65
C ILE A 270 20.71 18.84 11.95
N LEU A 271 21.20 17.81 12.65
CA LEU A 271 20.73 17.42 13.99
C LEU A 271 21.93 17.08 14.87
N ALA A 272 21.88 17.46 16.14
CA ALA A 272 22.93 17.18 17.13
C ALA A 272 24.36 17.48 16.64
N GLY A 273 24.54 18.58 15.88
CA GLY A 273 25.84 19.01 15.34
C GLY A 273 26.36 18.16 14.17
N ARG A 274 25.55 17.27 13.59
CA ARG A 274 25.87 16.42 12.44
C ARG A 274 24.95 16.76 11.27
N THR A 275 25.48 16.70 10.05
CA THR A 275 24.73 16.97 8.81
C THR A 275 24.39 15.66 8.13
N SER A 276 23.12 15.46 7.81
CA SER A 276 22.68 14.33 6.98
C SER A 276 23.25 14.47 5.57
N VAL A 277 23.55 13.35 4.93
CA VAL A 277 24.21 13.33 3.62
C VAL A 277 23.24 12.75 2.62
N GLN A 278 22.95 13.51 1.57
CA GLN A 278 22.27 12.95 0.41
C GLN A 278 23.24 12.06 -0.37
N GLY A 279 22.86 10.80 -0.61
CA GLY A 279 23.67 9.82 -1.30
C GLY A 279 23.89 10.21 -2.76
N THR A 280 25.12 10.04 -3.25
CA THR A 280 25.48 10.39 -4.64
C THR A 280 25.63 9.16 -5.54
N LYS A 281 25.73 7.96 -4.96
CA LYS A 281 25.88 6.70 -5.69
C LYS A 281 24.75 6.45 -6.67
N GLU A 282 25.10 5.80 -7.78
CA GLU A 282 24.14 5.32 -8.77
C GLU A 282 23.04 4.47 -8.13
N TRP A 283 21.80 4.69 -8.54
CA TRP A 283 20.63 3.98 -8.07
C TRP A 283 19.55 3.84 -9.15
N GLU A 284 18.72 2.82 -8.99
CA GLU A 284 17.58 2.52 -9.86
C GLU A 284 16.27 2.90 -9.17
N PHE A 285 15.35 3.50 -9.93
CA PHE A 285 14.05 4.01 -9.46
C PHE A 285 13.06 2.90 -9.11
#